data_AF-A0AAP3EM80-F1
#
_entry.id   AF-A0AAP3EM80-F1
#
_cell.length_a   1.000
_cell.length_b   1.000
_cell.length_c   1.000
_cell.angle_alpha   90.00
_cell.angle_beta   90.00
_cell.angle_gamma   90.00
#
_symmetry.space_group_name_H-M   'P 1'
#
loop_
_entity.id
_entity.type
_entity.pdbx_description
1 polymer ?
#
loop_
_entity_poly.entity_id
_entity_poly.type
_entity_poly.pdbx_seq_one_letter_code
_entity_poly.pdbx_strand_id
1 'polypeptide(L)'
;MNIKSAHFLPGTNKRLGDKYLLLECLGDDSHGWVWRAERLKDGKIVAVKIPKDITREDRQLAEGKELLNVEPHENSVQIFDMGRIDNEWC
;
A
#
# COMPACT_ATOMS: atom_id res chain seq x y z
N MET A 1 -13.90 10.53 -27.36
CA MET A 1 -13.70 9.21 -26.72
C MET A 1 -13.15 9.51 -25.32
N ASN A 2 -13.98 9.37 -24.30
CA ASN A 2 -13.68 9.84 -22.94
C ASN A 2 -12.92 8.74 -22.20
N ILE A 3 -11.59 8.88 -22.07
CA ILE A 3 -10.75 7.92 -21.37
C ILE A 3 -11.06 8.07 -19.88
N LYS A 4 -11.99 7.25 -19.37
CA LYS A 4 -12.17 7.07 -17.93
C LYS A 4 -10.88 6.48 -17.40
N SER A 5 -10.18 7.28 -16.61
CA SER A 5 -9.10 6.95 -15.67
C SER A 5 -8.65 5.49 -15.74
N ALA A 6 -7.60 5.22 -16.52
CA ALA A 6 -6.95 3.92 -16.48
C ALA A 6 -6.39 3.73 -15.07
N HIS A 7 -7.11 2.98 -14.26
CA HIS A 7 -6.72 2.55 -12.93
C HIS A 7 -5.30 1.95 -13.00
N PHE A 8 -4.30 2.68 -12.48
CA PHE A 8 -2.92 2.24 -12.48
C PHE A 8 -2.77 1.06 -11.51
N LEU A 9 -2.74 -0.16 -12.04
CA LEU A 9 -2.37 -1.34 -11.28
C LEU A 9 -0.86 -1.53 -11.42
N PRO A 10 -0.09 -1.51 -10.31
CA PRO A 10 1.33 -1.86 -10.36
C PRO A 10 1.50 -3.27 -10.95
N GLY A 11 2.56 -3.51 -11.72
CA GLY A 11 2.92 -4.88 -12.11
C GLY A 11 3.56 -5.66 -10.97
N THR A 12 3.59 -6.98 -11.06
CA THR A 12 4.40 -7.85 -10.18
C THR A 12 5.89 -7.54 -10.34
N ASN A 13 6.69 -7.82 -9.31
CA ASN A 13 8.12 -7.51 -9.22
C ASN A 13 8.48 -6.02 -9.37
N LYS A 14 7.53 -5.11 -9.13
CA LYS A 14 7.84 -3.67 -9.03
C LYS A 14 8.27 -3.30 -7.62
N ARG A 15 9.25 -2.41 -7.53
CA ARG A 15 9.59 -1.75 -6.28
C ARG A 15 8.65 -0.58 -6.06
N LEU A 16 8.18 -0.45 -4.82
CA LEU A 16 7.46 0.71 -4.34
C LEU A 16 8.44 1.55 -3.51
N GLY A 17 9.07 2.52 -4.19
CA GLY A 17 10.27 3.21 -3.70
C GLY A 17 11.35 2.22 -3.23
N ASP A 18 12.05 2.58 -2.17
CA ASP A 18 13.08 1.72 -1.56
C ASP A 18 12.56 0.91 -0.37
N LYS A 19 11.24 0.82 -0.20
CA LYS A 19 10.61 0.19 0.97
C LYS A 19 10.09 -1.23 0.71
N TYR A 20 9.48 -1.47 -0.44
CA TYR A 20 8.77 -2.72 -0.70
C TYR A 20 9.00 -3.25 -2.11
N LEU A 21 9.05 -4.58 -2.25
CA LEU A 21 8.96 -5.28 -3.53
C LEU A 21 7.58 -5.94 -3.64
N LEU A 22 6.78 -5.53 -4.63
CA LEU A 22 5.44 -6.05 -4.86
C LEU A 22 5.53 -7.43 -5.53
N LEU A 23 5.03 -8.48 -4.88
CA LEU A 23 5.15 -9.86 -5.35
C LEU A 23 3.88 -10.32 -6.08
N GLU A 24 2.72 -10.11 -5.46
CA GLU A 24 1.44 -10.63 -5.93
C GLU A 24 0.29 -9.70 -5.50
N CYS A 25 -0.69 -9.48 -6.38
CA CYS A 25 -1.90 -8.76 -6.04
C CYS A 25 -2.87 -9.72 -5.33
N LEU A 26 -3.18 -9.47 -4.06
CA LEU A 26 -4.07 -10.29 -3.24
C LEU A 26 -5.56 -9.95 -3.44
N GLY A 27 -5.85 -8.73 -3.88
CA GLY A 27 -7.22 -8.29 -4.14
C GLY A 27 -7.33 -6.82 -4.47
N ASP A 28 -8.49 -6.45 -5.02
CA ASP A 28 -8.87 -5.08 -5.29
C ASP A 28 -10.22 -4.77 -4.63
N ASP A 29 -10.29 -3.63 -3.97
CA ASP A 29 -11.53 -3.06 -3.44
C ASP A 29 -11.74 -1.66 -4.04
N SER A 30 -12.93 -1.10 -3.86
CA SER A 30 -13.29 0.28 -4.13
C SER A 30 -12.25 1.31 -3.65
N HIS A 31 -11.57 1.06 -2.53
CA HIS A 31 -10.63 2.00 -1.93
C HIS A 31 -9.15 1.81 -2.35
N GLY A 32 -8.76 0.65 -2.88
CA GLY A 32 -7.35 0.36 -3.09
C GLY A 32 -7.07 -1.05 -3.61
N TRP A 33 -5.80 -1.30 -3.93
CA TRP A 33 -5.26 -2.64 -4.20
C TRP A 33 -4.47 -3.12 -2.99
N VAL A 34 -4.59 -4.39 -2.66
CA VAL A 34 -3.78 -5.03 -1.61
C VAL A 34 -2.77 -5.94 -2.26
N TRP A 35 -1.50 -5.71 -1.96
CA TRP A 35 -0.38 -6.47 -2.48
C TRP A 35 0.27 -7.27 -1.38
N ARG A 36 0.58 -8.53 -1.69
CA ARG A 36 1.63 -9.27 -0.97
C ARG A 36 2.96 -8.68 -1.42
N ALA A 37 3.73 -8.19 -0.47
CA ALA A 37 5.01 -7.55 -0.73
C ALA A 37 6.08 -8.03 0.24
N GLU A 38 7.33 -7.95 -0.18
CA GLU A 38 8.48 -8.08 0.70
C GLU A 38 8.93 -6.69 1.15
N ARG A 39 9.08 -6.49 2.46
CA ARG A 39 9.63 -5.26 3.02
C ARG A 39 11.16 -5.32 2.97
N LEU A 40 11.77 -4.43 2.18
CA LEU A 40 13.20 -4.50 1.85
C LEU A 40 14.14 -4.31 3.04
N LYS A 41 13.68 -3.63 4.10
CA LYS A 41 14.53 -3.39 5.29
C LYS A 41 14.85 -4.66 6.09
N ASP A 42 13.96 -5.66 6.05
CA ASP A 42 14.05 -6.85 6.91
C ASP A 42 13.59 -8.16 6.23
N GLY A 43 13.27 -8.13 4.94
CA GLY A 43 12.85 -9.30 4.15
C GLY A 43 11.50 -9.89 4.56
N LYS A 44 10.72 -9.21 5.42
CA LYS A 44 9.43 -9.73 5.90
C LYS A 44 8.35 -9.61 4.84
N ILE A 45 7.53 -10.65 4.72
CA ILE A 45 6.32 -10.61 3.91
C ILE A 45 5.23 -9.81 4.64
N VAL A 46 4.67 -8.83 3.95
CA VAL A 46 3.63 -7.92 4.46
C VAL A 46 2.54 -7.69 3.42
N ALA A 47 1.39 -7.19 3.86
CA ALA A 47 0.36 -6.65 2.98
C ALA A 47 0.58 -5.14 2.81
N VAL A 48 0.57 -4.64 1.57
CA VAL A 48 0.65 -3.22 1.23
C VAL A 48 -0.63 -2.81 0.53
N LYS A 49 -1.41 -1.91 1.15
CA LYS A 49 -2.62 -1.34 0.54
C LYS A 49 -2.26 -0.03 -0.16
N ILE A 50 -2.44 0.01 -1.48
CA ILE A 50 -2.18 1.19 -2.32
C ILE A 50 -3.53 1.79 -2.73
N PRO A 51 -3.85 3.04 -2.33
CA PRO A 51 -5.10 3.68 -2.69
C PRO A 51 -5.28 3.83 -4.21
N LYS A 52 -6.51 3.66 -4.72
CA LYS A 52 -6.82 3.87 -6.14
C LYS A 52 -6.77 5.35 -6.54
N ASP A 53 -7.06 6.23 -5.58
CA ASP A 53 -6.99 7.68 -5.76
C ASP A 53 -5.88 8.25 -4.86
N ILE A 54 -4.69 8.35 -5.45
CA ILE A 54 -3.50 8.91 -4.80
C ILE A 54 -3.52 10.44 -4.75
N THR A 55 -4.48 11.10 -5.40
CA THR A 55 -4.56 12.57 -5.43
C THR A 55 -5.27 13.16 -4.21
N ARG A 56 -5.94 12.31 -3.41
CA ARG A 56 -6.61 12.72 -2.17
C ARG A 56 -5.61 13.25 -1.15
N GLU A 57 -6.06 14.23 -0.36
CA GLU A 57 -5.26 14.81 0.71
C GLU A 57 -4.89 13.76 1.77
N ASP A 58 -3.71 13.90 2.36
CA ASP A 58 -3.19 12.95 3.34
C ASP A 58 -4.15 12.73 4.52
N ARG A 59 -4.91 13.76 4.93
CA ARG A 59 -5.91 13.65 5.99
C ARG A 59 -7.00 12.63 5.66
N GLN A 60 -7.34 12.45 4.39
CA GLN A 60 -8.33 11.48 3.93
C GLN A 60 -7.75 10.07 3.73
N LEU A 61 -6.43 9.94 3.65
CA LEU A 61 -5.71 8.67 3.49
C LEU A 61 -5.07 8.18 4.80
N ALA A 62 -5.10 9.00 5.85
CA ALA A 62 -4.50 8.74 7.16
C ALA A 62 -5.41 8.02 8.16
N GLU A 63 -6.49 7.36 7.72
CA GLU A 63 -7.44 6.66 8.61
C GLU A 63 -6.77 5.66 9.55
N GLY A 64 -5.67 5.02 9.10
CA GLY A 64 -4.89 4.07 9.89
C GLY A 64 -3.74 4.69 10.70
N LYS A 65 -3.55 6.01 10.67
CA LYS A 65 -2.39 6.65 11.31
C LYS A 65 -2.43 6.52 12.83
N GLU A 66 -3.61 6.61 13.43
CA GLU A 66 -3.82 6.43 14.87
C GLU A 66 -3.61 4.97 15.31
N LEU A 67 -3.59 4.03 14.37
CA LEU A 67 -3.35 2.61 14.64
C LEU A 67 -1.85 2.25 14.57
N LEU A 68 -0.98 3.21 14.22
CA LEU A 68 0.46 3.02 14.29
C LEU A 68 0.90 2.95 15.76
N ASN A 69 1.76 1.99 16.07
CA ASN A 69 2.30 1.74 17.42
C ASN A 69 1.25 1.31 18.47
N VAL A 70 0.05 0.93 18.05
CA VAL A 70 -0.92 0.26 18.94
C VAL A 70 -0.41 -1.13 19.30
N GLU A 71 -0.69 -1.59 20.52
CA GLU A 71 -0.33 -2.93 20.97
C GLU A 71 -0.94 -4.00 20.04
N PRO A 72 -0.14 -4.97 19.57
CA PRO A 72 -0.64 -6.04 18.73
C PRO A 72 -1.67 -6.89 19.46
N HIS A 73 -2.73 -7.28 18.75
CA HIS A 73 -3.75 -8.18 19.26
C HIS A 73 -3.96 -9.32 18.25
N GLU A 74 -4.07 -10.56 18.71
CA GLU A 74 -4.13 -11.77 17.87
C GLU A 74 -5.25 -11.71 16.81
N ASN A 75 -6.39 -11.12 17.17
CA ASN A 75 -7.56 -11.00 16.29
C ASN A 75 -7.62 -9.69 15.48
N SER A 76 -6.53 -8.91 15.43
CA SER A 76 -6.49 -7.62 14.72
C SER A 76 -5.27 -7.52 13.82
N VAL A 77 -5.46 -6.97 12.62
CA VAL A 77 -4.36 -6.71 11.69
C VAL A 77 -3.56 -5.49 12.17
N GLN A 78 -2.26 -5.67 12.33
CA GLN A 78 -1.34 -4.61 12.73
C GLN A 78 -0.94 -3.73 11.54
N ILE A 79 -0.93 -2.40 11.75
CA ILE A 79 -0.37 -1.44 10.79
C ILE A 79 1.09 -1.18 11.14
N PHE A 80 1.99 -1.48 10.21
CA PHE A 80 3.45 -1.33 10.41
C PHE A 80 4.03 -0.03 9.87
N ASP A 81 3.41 0.55 8.86
CA ASP A 81 3.84 1.78 8.19
C ASP A 81 2.62 2.39 7.48
N MET A 82 2.60 3.72 7.40
CA MET A 82 1.61 4.48 6.64
C MET A 82 2.22 5.82 6.24
N GLY A 83 2.08 6.19 4.98
CA GLY A 83 2.54 7.47 4.47
C GLY A 83 2.76 7.44 2.97
N ARG A 84 3.19 8.59 2.45
CA ARG A 84 3.66 8.72 1.07
C ARG A 84 4.98 7.99 0.89
N ILE A 85 5.22 7.52 -0.32
CA ILE A 85 6.51 6.96 -0.74
C ILE A 85 7.08 7.88 -1.80
N ASP A 86 8.27 8.40 -1.53
CA ASP A 86 9.01 9.18 -2.52
C ASP A 86 9.54 8.25 -3.61
N ASN A 87 9.51 8.71 -4.87
CA ASN A 87 9.93 7.94 -6.05
C ASN A 87 9.23 6.56 -6.14
N GLU A 88 7.89 6.59 -6.28
CA GLU A 88 7.03 5.41 -6.18
C GLU A 88 7.41 4.25 -7.10
N TRP A 89 8.01 4.49 -8.27
CA TRP A 89 8.30 3.47 -9.27
C TRP A 89 9.74 3.57 -9.79
N CYS A 90 10.58 2.60 -9.41
CA CYS A 90 11.90 2.34 -9.99
C CYS A 90 11.94 0.94 -10.61
#